data_AF-A0A409YJA9-F1
#
_entry.id   AF-A0A409YJA9-F1
#
_cell.length_a   1.000
_cell.length_b   1.000
_cell.length_c   1.000
_cell.angle_alpha   90.00
_cell.angle_beta   90.00
_cell.angle_gamma   90.00
#
_symmetry.space_group_name_H-M   'P 1'
#
loop_
_entity.id
_entity.type
_entity.pdbx_description
1 polymer ?
#
loop_
_entity_poly.entity_id
_entity_poly.type
_entity_poly.pdbx_seq_one_letter_code
_entity_poly.pdbx_strand_id
1 'polypeptide(L)'
;MASLAIAQAVHKFVQELIKHPVDEPLDAILEDAMIAEHEIRLLLGAHREGVQDLYIGLFDVFKLYPPARRTRRIANQIPSNASKYHILPLTTRFRRPDLASSTVPDLGVFLKHWQLFSHGSLKEMQPLDWNNVLAAGGSVTACILAQAPDISNRKLNEHFQSDLYSSSYIDLFLWGLSPKEAEKKMIAIYKAVCASAPWKVTCVRRAKTITIHTTYPHRPVRISLRLYQSPAEIIAGFDMDSSCFAYDGTTVYANPRALTAIIRQANTVDISRHSPSFEYRLAKYALRGFQIYIPSLDRDRVKPWVYNPNLQHFPNGLAKLLVLEKALTSPDYYYYLDYQAISPKSDFDSDMASTEKLYGLDLDAKKVKEKISQEDTTNMYTGLRDQLAVLWPGISELHGRLAISNPFYDGHRHICFVGSMRKCLRPSCENQDCDRHQATEDSVLGKGVSDQFTTFPSSVPGAESLAYARFEAWAQEAYEDREEVDNNDYHIHGPVILDDDESDDSNGSEYADAVSRTSAQLQLD
;
A
#
# COMPACT_ATOMS: atom_id res chain seq x y z
N MET A 1 -29.46 15.43 3.71
CA MET A 1 -28.57 16.62 3.84
C MET A 1 -27.10 16.24 3.66
N ALA A 2 -26.56 15.25 4.39
CA ALA A 2 -25.16 14.80 4.23
C ALA A 2 -24.77 14.43 2.78
N SER A 3 -25.58 13.64 2.08
CA SER A 3 -25.30 13.26 0.68
C SER A 3 -25.20 14.46 -0.28
N LEU A 4 -26.00 15.51 -0.06
CA LEU A 4 -25.92 16.74 -0.86
C LEU A 4 -24.64 17.53 -0.57
N ALA A 5 -24.26 17.64 0.72
CA ALA A 5 -23.01 18.31 1.11
C ALA A 5 -21.77 17.61 0.53
N ILE A 6 -21.74 16.27 0.56
CA ILE A 6 -20.66 15.48 -0.03
C ILE A 6 -20.56 15.72 -1.55
N ALA A 7 -21.70 15.65 -2.25
CA ALA A 7 -21.72 15.90 -3.69
C ALA A 7 -21.28 17.34 -4.04
N GLN A 8 -21.69 18.33 -3.23
CA GLN A 8 -21.27 19.72 -3.36
C GLN A 8 -19.76 19.89 -3.13
N ALA A 9 -19.17 19.22 -2.14
CA ALA A 9 -17.74 19.28 -1.86
C ALA A 9 -16.90 18.75 -3.05
N VAL A 10 -17.30 17.61 -3.63
CA VAL A 10 -16.61 17.06 -4.82
C VAL A 10 -16.80 17.95 -6.05
N HIS A 11 -18.01 18.49 -6.26
CA HIS A 11 -18.25 19.42 -7.35
C HIS A 11 -17.41 20.70 -7.20
N LYS A 12 -17.36 21.27 -5.99
CA LYS A 12 -16.54 22.44 -5.64
C LYS A 12 -15.06 22.16 -5.92
N PHE A 13 -14.53 21.02 -5.47
CA PHE A 13 -13.14 20.62 -5.76
C PHE A 13 -12.85 20.62 -7.27
N VAL A 14 -13.71 20.01 -8.09
CA VAL A 14 -13.51 19.97 -9.55
C VAL A 14 -13.54 21.38 -10.17
N GLN A 15 -14.45 22.24 -9.72
CA GLN A 15 -14.55 23.62 -10.22
C GLN A 15 -13.34 24.46 -9.81
N GLU A 16 -12.94 24.39 -8.55
CA GLU A 16 -11.78 25.12 -8.02
C GLU A 16 -10.49 24.60 -8.63
N LEU A 17 -10.35 23.29 -8.85
CA LEU A 17 -9.18 22.73 -9.53
C LEU A 17 -8.96 23.41 -10.89
N ILE A 18 -10.00 23.72 -11.67
CA ILE A 18 -9.84 24.39 -12.97
C ILE A 18 -9.37 25.84 -12.83
N LYS A 19 -9.81 26.55 -11.79
CA LYS A 19 -9.55 27.99 -11.58
C LYS A 19 -8.29 28.26 -10.76
N HIS A 20 -7.91 27.32 -9.90
CA HIS A 20 -6.81 27.43 -8.95
C HIS A 20 -5.48 27.57 -9.69
N PRO A 21 -4.61 28.52 -9.29
CA PRO A 21 -3.28 28.67 -9.88
C PRO A 21 -2.51 27.35 -9.94
N VAL A 22 -1.79 27.15 -11.04
CA VAL A 22 -1.12 25.86 -11.33
C VAL A 22 0.15 25.65 -10.51
N ASP A 23 0.70 26.74 -9.97
CA ASP A 23 1.93 26.82 -9.17
C ASP A 23 1.66 26.78 -7.65
N GLU A 24 0.40 26.86 -7.22
CA GLU A 24 -0.01 26.78 -5.82
C GLU A 24 -0.30 25.34 -5.36
N PRO A 25 -0.10 25.03 -4.06
CA PRO A 25 -0.50 23.74 -3.48
C PRO A 25 -1.99 23.46 -3.66
N LEU A 26 -2.34 22.18 -3.83
CA LEU A 26 -3.73 21.74 -4.00
C LEU A 26 -4.43 21.44 -2.66
N ASP A 27 -3.72 21.52 -1.55
CA ASP A 27 -4.18 21.12 -0.23
C ASP A 27 -5.44 21.89 0.21
N ALA A 28 -5.44 23.22 0.03
CA ALA A 28 -6.56 24.08 0.41
C ALA A 28 -7.85 23.78 -0.37
N ILE A 29 -7.74 23.45 -1.66
CA ILE A 29 -8.92 23.12 -2.48
C ILE A 29 -9.39 21.67 -2.28
N LEU A 30 -8.52 20.80 -1.80
CA LEU A 30 -8.81 19.38 -1.54
C LEU A 30 -9.47 19.16 -0.16
N GLU A 31 -9.28 20.07 0.79
CA GLU A 31 -9.69 19.91 2.20
C GLU A 31 -11.17 19.53 2.36
N ASP A 32 -12.10 20.30 1.79
CA ASP A 32 -13.55 20.02 1.87
C ASP A 32 -13.90 18.63 1.32
N ALA A 33 -13.23 18.21 0.24
CA ALA A 33 -13.43 16.90 -0.35
C ALA A 33 -12.88 15.76 0.52
N MET A 34 -11.79 16.00 1.26
CA MET A 34 -11.26 15.03 2.22
C MET A 34 -12.16 14.88 3.45
N ILE A 35 -12.75 15.98 3.92
CA ILE A 35 -13.76 15.96 4.98
C ILE A 35 -14.99 15.16 4.51
N ALA A 36 -15.49 15.45 3.30
CA ALA A 36 -16.61 14.72 2.71
C ALA A 36 -16.31 13.22 2.55
N GLU A 37 -15.11 12.82 2.12
CA GLU A 37 -14.73 11.41 2.06
C GLU A 37 -14.67 10.77 3.45
N HIS A 38 -14.18 11.47 4.47
CA HIS A 38 -14.22 10.99 5.84
C HIS A 38 -15.66 10.75 6.32
N GLU A 39 -16.59 11.66 6.00
CA GLU A 39 -18.02 11.45 6.26
C GLU A 39 -18.57 10.22 5.52
N ILE A 40 -18.19 9.98 4.26
CA ILE A 40 -18.56 8.76 3.53
C ILE A 40 -18.11 7.50 4.32
N ARG A 41 -16.87 7.49 4.83
CA ARG A 41 -16.36 6.35 5.63
C ARG A 41 -17.14 6.15 6.91
N LEU A 42 -17.50 7.23 7.61
CA LEU A 42 -18.31 7.16 8.83
C LEU A 42 -19.73 6.66 8.54
N LEU A 43 -20.37 7.19 7.50
CA LEU A 43 -21.71 6.81 7.08
C LEU A 43 -21.77 5.33 6.70
N LEU A 44 -20.87 4.90 5.80
CA LEU A 44 -20.86 3.52 5.29
C LEU A 44 -20.28 2.51 6.31
N GLY A 45 -19.52 2.99 7.30
CA GLY A 45 -18.99 2.18 8.40
C GLY A 45 -20.00 1.95 9.54
N ALA A 46 -20.86 2.94 9.84
CA ALA A 46 -21.79 2.90 10.98
C ALA A 46 -23.22 2.49 10.61
N HIS A 47 -23.74 2.88 9.45
CA HIS A 47 -25.14 2.68 9.06
C HIS A 47 -25.28 2.20 7.61
N ARG A 48 -25.92 1.04 7.44
CA ARG A 48 -26.06 0.36 6.14
C ARG A 48 -27.23 0.84 5.28
N GLU A 49 -28.00 1.79 5.78
CA GLU A 49 -29.24 2.26 5.17
C GLU A 49 -29.19 3.77 4.97
N GLY A 50 -29.50 4.24 3.76
CA GLY A 50 -29.74 5.67 3.48
C GLY A 50 -28.81 6.36 2.47
N VAL A 51 -27.78 5.69 1.94
CA VAL A 51 -26.99 6.23 0.82
C VAL A 51 -27.67 5.90 -0.50
N GLN A 52 -28.36 6.88 -1.09
CA GLN A 52 -29.09 6.71 -2.36
C GLN A 52 -28.15 6.67 -3.58
N ASP A 53 -27.07 7.45 -3.56
CA ASP A 53 -26.05 7.45 -4.61
C ASP A 53 -24.89 6.52 -4.24
N LEU A 54 -24.81 5.37 -4.93
CA LEU A 54 -23.80 4.35 -4.69
C LEU A 54 -22.39 4.78 -5.14
N TYR A 55 -22.30 5.79 -6.00
CA TYR A 55 -21.03 6.35 -6.50
C TYR A 55 -20.72 7.70 -5.84
N ILE A 56 -21.37 8.01 -4.72
CA ILE A 56 -21.15 9.27 -3.99
C ILE A 56 -19.66 9.51 -3.72
N GLY A 57 -19.21 10.75 -3.98
CA GLY A 57 -17.81 11.13 -3.81
C GLY A 57 -16.89 10.75 -4.99
N LEU A 58 -17.41 10.02 -5.99
CA LEU A 58 -16.68 9.63 -7.19
C LEU A 58 -17.13 10.45 -8.41
N PHE A 59 -16.23 10.61 -9.37
CA PHE A 59 -16.53 11.23 -10.67
C PHE A 59 -15.89 10.43 -11.81
N ASP A 60 -16.50 10.52 -12.98
CA ASP A 60 -15.96 9.98 -14.24
C ASP A 60 -14.74 10.81 -14.67
N VAL A 61 -13.57 10.18 -14.70
CA VAL A 61 -12.30 10.85 -15.00
C VAL A 61 -12.33 11.45 -16.41
N PHE A 62 -12.92 10.77 -17.39
CA PHE A 62 -12.87 11.22 -18.79
C PHE A 62 -13.92 12.28 -19.12
N LYS A 63 -14.91 12.51 -18.24
CA LYS A 63 -15.83 13.65 -18.32
C LYS A 63 -15.25 14.95 -17.75
N LEU A 64 -14.12 14.89 -17.05
CA LEU A 64 -13.44 16.09 -16.56
C LEU A 64 -12.86 16.91 -17.71
N TYR A 65 -12.89 18.23 -17.54
CA TYR A 65 -12.23 19.16 -18.44
C TYR A 65 -10.73 18.80 -18.55
N PRO A 66 -10.16 18.60 -19.76
CA PRO A 66 -8.80 18.05 -19.89
C PRO A 66 -7.70 18.79 -19.11
N PRO A 67 -7.72 20.15 -18.97
CA PRO A 67 -6.79 20.86 -18.10
C PRO A 67 -6.84 20.48 -16.61
N ALA A 68 -7.98 19.99 -16.10
CA ALA A 68 -8.08 19.45 -14.74
C ALA A 68 -7.30 18.13 -14.57
N ARG A 69 -6.84 17.52 -15.67
CA ARG A 69 -6.05 16.27 -15.69
C ARG A 69 -4.62 16.50 -16.17
N ARG A 70 -4.08 17.70 -15.93
CA ARG A 70 -2.69 18.04 -16.21
C ARG A 70 -1.84 17.95 -14.96
N THR A 71 -0.59 17.56 -15.11
CA THR A 71 0.40 17.61 -14.04
C THR A 71 0.59 19.05 -13.60
N ARG A 72 0.69 19.25 -12.27
CA ARG A 72 0.98 20.56 -11.66
C ARG A 72 2.21 20.43 -10.82
N ARG A 73 3.24 21.20 -11.16
CA ARG A 73 4.46 21.32 -10.37
C ARG A 73 4.32 22.51 -9.43
N ILE A 74 4.52 22.29 -8.14
CA ILE A 74 4.68 23.39 -7.19
C ILE A 74 6.04 24.04 -7.48
N ALA A 75 6.02 25.27 -8.00
CA ALA A 75 7.20 26.00 -8.46
C ALA A 75 8.22 26.29 -7.33
N ASN A 76 7.76 26.35 -6.07
CA ASN A 76 8.56 26.66 -4.89
C ASN A 76 9.30 25.47 -4.26
N GLN A 77 9.34 24.31 -4.93
CA GLN A 77 10.35 23.29 -4.63
C GLN A 77 11.70 23.75 -5.22
N ILE A 78 12.33 24.73 -4.56
CA ILE A 78 13.79 24.92 -4.64
C ILE A 78 14.40 23.53 -4.36
N PRO A 79 15.38 23.05 -5.15
CA PRO A 79 15.96 21.71 -4.97
C PRO A 79 16.38 21.39 -3.53
N SER A 80 16.74 22.40 -2.73
CA SER A 80 17.09 22.29 -1.31
C SER A 80 15.91 21.98 -0.38
N ASN A 81 14.67 22.33 -0.75
CA ASN A 81 13.46 22.15 0.08
C ASN A 81 12.54 21.00 -0.40
N ALA A 82 12.85 20.35 -1.53
CA ALA A 82 12.04 19.26 -2.06
C ALA A 82 11.91 18.09 -1.07
N SER A 83 12.94 17.86 -0.25
CA SER A 83 12.96 16.85 0.82
C SER A 83 12.18 17.26 2.07
N LYS A 84 11.90 18.55 2.30
CA LYS A 84 11.36 19.04 3.60
C LYS A 84 10.09 18.29 4.04
N TYR A 85 9.15 18.11 3.11
CA TYR A 85 7.87 17.45 3.35
C TYR A 85 7.68 16.15 2.57
N HIS A 86 8.74 15.65 1.95
CA HIS A 86 8.65 14.46 1.11
C HIS A 86 9.67 13.41 1.48
N ILE A 87 9.26 12.15 1.45
CA ILE A 87 10.13 10.98 1.48
C ILE A 87 10.10 10.33 0.09
N LEU A 88 11.24 9.80 -0.36
CA LEU A 88 11.42 9.27 -1.71
C LEU A 88 11.05 10.30 -2.79
N PRO A 89 11.66 11.50 -2.77
CA PRO A 89 11.34 12.53 -3.74
C PRO A 89 11.69 12.05 -5.15
N LEU A 90 10.81 12.33 -6.13
CA LEU A 90 11.11 11.97 -7.52
C LEU A 90 12.23 12.85 -8.06
N THR A 91 13.22 12.21 -8.68
CA THR A 91 14.23 12.90 -9.48
C THR A 91 13.62 13.47 -10.76
N THR A 92 14.28 14.46 -11.37
CA THR A 92 13.82 15.11 -12.60
C THR A 92 13.51 14.11 -13.72
N ARG A 93 14.22 12.98 -13.79
CA ARG A 93 14.01 11.91 -14.78
C ARG A 93 12.65 11.23 -14.65
N PHE A 94 12.14 11.06 -13.43
CA PHE A 94 10.88 10.36 -13.16
C PHE A 94 9.69 11.30 -12.95
N ARG A 95 9.94 12.62 -12.97
CA ARG A 95 8.91 13.65 -12.97
C ARG A 95 8.30 13.79 -14.36
N ARG A 96 6.97 13.86 -14.42
CA ARG A 96 6.26 14.30 -15.61
C ARG A 96 6.54 15.79 -15.84
N PRO A 97 6.65 16.24 -17.10
CA PRO A 97 6.75 17.65 -17.42
C PRO A 97 5.55 18.41 -16.85
N ASP A 98 5.79 19.65 -16.43
CA ASP A 98 4.72 20.50 -15.91
C ASP A 98 3.65 20.75 -17.00
N LEU A 99 2.39 20.78 -16.57
CA LEU A 99 1.21 20.91 -17.43
C LEU A 99 1.02 19.80 -18.50
N ALA A 100 1.87 18.77 -18.53
CA ALA A 100 1.64 17.59 -19.36
C ALA A 100 0.40 16.82 -18.88
N SER A 101 -0.21 16.00 -19.74
CA SER A 101 -1.30 15.12 -19.33
C SER A 101 -0.83 14.19 -18.20
N SER A 102 -1.61 14.10 -17.13
CA SER A 102 -1.34 13.19 -16.01
C SER A 102 -2.05 11.84 -16.18
N THR A 103 -3.06 11.79 -17.05
CA THR A 103 -3.82 10.60 -17.44
C THR A 103 -3.80 10.38 -18.95
N VAL A 104 -4.19 9.19 -19.40
CA VAL A 104 -4.52 8.92 -20.81
C VAL A 104 -5.65 9.84 -21.30
N PRO A 105 -5.71 10.18 -22.60
CA PRO A 105 -6.64 11.20 -23.09
C PRO A 105 -8.11 10.83 -22.91
N ASP A 106 -8.46 9.55 -23.16
CA ASP A 106 -9.83 9.06 -23.20
C ASP A 106 -9.94 7.58 -22.76
N LEU A 107 -11.19 7.13 -22.62
CA LEU A 107 -11.53 5.75 -22.28
C LEU A 107 -11.00 4.74 -23.30
N GLY A 108 -10.96 5.08 -24.59
CA GLY A 108 -10.48 4.18 -25.64
C GLY A 108 -8.99 3.83 -25.46
N VAL A 109 -8.16 4.81 -25.12
CA VAL A 109 -6.75 4.58 -24.78
C VAL A 109 -6.61 3.80 -23.47
N PHE A 110 -7.42 4.12 -22.44
CA PHE A 110 -7.46 3.33 -21.22
C PHE A 110 -7.78 1.85 -21.49
N LEU A 111 -8.78 1.55 -22.33
CA LEU A 111 -9.16 0.17 -22.65
C LEU A 111 -8.06 -0.57 -23.42
N LYS A 112 -7.29 0.11 -24.27
CA LYS A 112 -6.09 -0.47 -24.90
C LYS A 112 -5.03 -0.82 -23.86
N HIS A 113 -4.77 0.08 -22.92
CA HIS A 113 -3.85 -0.17 -21.81
C HIS A 113 -4.34 -1.32 -20.92
N TRP A 114 -5.64 -1.34 -20.58
CA TRP A 114 -6.28 -2.39 -19.79
C TRP A 114 -6.15 -3.77 -20.45
N GLN A 115 -6.38 -3.84 -21.75
CA GLN A 115 -6.25 -5.08 -22.53
C GLN A 115 -4.80 -5.60 -22.54
N LEU A 116 -3.82 -4.70 -22.72
CA LEU A 116 -2.39 -5.05 -22.66
C LEU A 116 -1.98 -5.47 -21.25
N PHE A 117 -2.32 -4.67 -20.23
CA PHE A 117 -1.97 -4.93 -18.85
C PHE A 117 -2.49 -6.28 -18.37
N SER A 118 -3.76 -6.58 -18.66
CA SER A 118 -4.44 -7.82 -18.27
C SER A 118 -4.10 -9.02 -19.15
N HIS A 119 -3.51 -8.78 -20.33
CA HIS A 119 -3.44 -9.74 -21.44
C HIS A 119 -4.80 -10.39 -21.73
N GLY A 120 -5.88 -9.59 -21.64
CA GLY A 120 -7.24 -10.03 -21.92
C GLY A 120 -7.79 -11.08 -20.95
N SER A 121 -7.29 -11.18 -19.72
CA SER A 121 -7.78 -12.17 -18.73
C SER A 121 -9.27 -12.03 -18.39
N LEU A 122 -9.86 -10.86 -18.67
CA LEU A 122 -11.28 -10.55 -18.47
C LEU A 122 -12.01 -10.24 -19.79
N LYS A 123 -11.43 -10.57 -20.97
CA LYS A 123 -11.99 -10.20 -22.28
C LYS A 123 -13.37 -10.81 -22.54
N GLU A 124 -13.65 -11.97 -21.94
CA GLU A 124 -14.94 -12.66 -22.09
C GLU A 124 -16.01 -12.15 -21.11
N MET A 125 -15.67 -11.24 -20.17
CA MET A 125 -16.67 -10.58 -19.33
C MET A 125 -17.54 -9.63 -20.16
N GLN A 126 -18.82 -9.96 -20.29
CA GLN A 126 -19.82 -9.13 -20.96
C GLN A 126 -20.26 -7.97 -20.06
N PRO A 127 -20.94 -6.94 -20.59
CA PRO A 127 -21.41 -5.80 -19.79
C PRO A 127 -22.21 -6.20 -18.54
N LEU A 128 -23.04 -7.25 -18.61
CA LEU A 128 -23.81 -7.76 -17.47
C LEU A 128 -22.96 -8.47 -16.41
N ASP A 129 -21.80 -9.01 -16.78
CA ASP A 129 -20.88 -9.64 -15.83
C ASP A 129 -20.29 -8.61 -14.87
N TRP A 130 -20.09 -7.38 -15.36
CA TRP A 130 -19.59 -6.24 -14.59
C TRP A 130 -20.60 -5.65 -13.60
N ASN A 131 -21.89 -5.97 -13.72
CA ASN A 131 -22.88 -5.57 -12.71
C ASN A 131 -22.43 -6.08 -11.32
N ASN A 132 -22.38 -5.17 -10.34
CA ASN A 132 -21.93 -5.42 -8.98
C ASN A 132 -20.45 -5.83 -8.84
N VAL A 133 -19.63 -5.56 -9.86
CA VAL A 133 -18.19 -5.81 -9.88
C VAL A 133 -17.46 -4.49 -10.14
N LEU A 134 -16.41 -4.24 -9.37
CA LEU A 134 -15.55 -3.07 -9.55
C LEU A 134 -14.10 -3.54 -9.60
N ALA A 135 -13.40 -3.25 -10.69
CA ALA A 135 -11.94 -3.33 -10.71
C ALA A 135 -11.38 -2.05 -10.10
N ALA A 136 -10.41 -2.13 -9.20
CA ALA A 136 -9.83 -0.94 -8.59
C ALA A 136 -8.36 -1.12 -8.21
N GLY A 137 -7.69 -0.03 -7.85
CA GLY A 137 -6.34 -0.10 -7.29
C GLY A 137 -5.24 0.03 -8.34
N GLY A 138 -4.13 -0.65 -8.08
CA GLY A 138 -2.88 -0.46 -8.84
C GLY A 138 -2.97 -0.83 -10.32
N SER A 139 -3.83 -1.78 -10.69
CA SER A 139 -4.05 -2.17 -12.09
C SER A 139 -4.74 -1.07 -12.90
N VAL A 140 -5.83 -0.50 -12.36
CA VAL A 140 -6.55 0.63 -12.97
C VAL A 140 -5.64 1.85 -13.02
N THR A 141 -4.89 2.11 -11.95
CA THR A 141 -3.90 3.20 -11.87
C THR A 141 -2.83 3.06 -12.96
N ALA A 142 -2.26 1.87 -13.14
CA ALA A 142 -1.25 1.63 -14.17
C ALA A 142 -1.78 1.93 -15.58
N CYS A 143 -3.05 1.60 -15.84
CA CYS A 143 -3.69 1.78 -17.13
C CYS A 143 -4.11 3.23 -17.40
N ILE A 144 -4.47 4.00 -16.36
CA ILE A 144 -4.92 5.38 -16.51
C ILE A 144 -3.77 6.39 -16.61
N LEU A 145 -2.59 6.07 -16.10
CA LEU A 145 -1.43 6.96 -16.10
C LEU A 145 -1.02 7.33 -17.53
N ALA A 146 -0.69 8.62 -17.72
CA ALA A 146 -0.13 9.11 -18.97
C ALA A 146 1.20 8.42 -19.28
N GLN A 147 1.37 8.05 -20.54
CA GLN A 147 2.60 7.47 -21.08
C GLN A 147 3.24 8.44 -22.08
N ALA A 148 4.46 8.13 -22.51
CA ALA A 148 5.11 8.91 -23.56
C ALA A 148 4.21 8.97 -24.81
N PRO A 149 4.10 10.14 -25.47
CA PRO A 149 3.43 10.24 -26.76
C PRO A 149 4.11 9.24 -27.71
N ASP A 150 3.30 8.45 -28.42
CA ASP A 150 3.75 7.43 -29.38
C ASP A 150 4.44 6.18 -28.81
N ILE A 151 4.24 5.86 -27.52
CA ILE A 151 4.68 4.57 -26.98
C ILE A 151 4.04 3.41 -27.78
N SER A 152 4.87 2.52 -28.32
CA SER A 152 4.36 1.35 -29.04
C SER A 152 3.74 0.35 -28.06
N ASN A 153 2.76 -0.43 -28.53
CA ASN A 153 2.16 -1.51 -27.73
C ASN A 153 3.21 -2.48 -27.18
N ARG A 154 4.29 -2.73 -27.93
CA ARG A 154 5.42 -3.55 -27.48
C ARG A 154 6.12 -2.94 -26.27
N LYS A 155 6.54 -1.68 -26.34
CA LYS A 155 7.23 -0.99 -25.24
C LYS A 155 6.33 -0.84 -24.02
N LEU A 156 5.04 -0.54 -24.24
CA LEU A 156 4.06 -0.46 -23.15
C LEU A 156 3.84 -1.82 -22.48
N ASN A 157 3.79 -2.89 -23.27
CA ASN A 157 3.70 -4.23 -22.73
C ASN A 157 4.95 -4.63 -21.93
N GLU A 158 6.15 -4.33 -22.44
CA GLU A 158 7.42 -4.49 -21.71
C GLU A 158 7.40 -3.70 -20.39
N HIS A 159 6.86 -2.48 -20.38
CA HIS A 159 6.67 -1.68 -19.16
C HIS A 159 5.72 -2.35 -18.16
N PHE A 160 4.57 -2.85 -18.59
CA PHE A 160 3.66 -3.58 -17.70
C PHE A 160 4.24 -4.91 -17.22
N GLN A 161 5.11 -5.56 -18.00
CA GLN A 161 5.78 -6.80 -17.62
C GLN A 161 7.05 -6.59 -16.78
N SER A 162 7.55 -5.35 -16.70
CA SER A 162 8.68 -4.96 -15.85
C SER A 162 8.39 -5.19 -14.38
N ASP A 163 9.43 -5.18 -13.54
CA ASP A 163 9.27 -5.49 -12.12
C ASP A 163 8.36 -4.51 -11.37
N LEU A 164 8.17 -3.29 -11.89
CA LEU A 164 7.21 -2.30 -11.37
C LEU A 164 5.78 -2.85 -11.26
N TYR A 165 5.38 -3.68 -12.22
CA TYR A 165 4.02 -4.17 -12.38
C TYR A 165 3.91 -5.69 -12.49
N SER A 166 5.01 -6.42 -12.64
CA SER A 166 5.03 -7.88 -12.82
C SER A 166 4.30 -8.63 -11.69
N SER A 167 4.40 -8.14 -10.46
CA SER A 167 3.72 -8.68 -9.26
C SER A 167 2.28 -8.17 -9.06
N SER A 168 1.73 -7.40 -10.00
CA SER A 168 0.40 -6.79 -9.84
C SER A 168 -0.71 -7.78 -10.16
N TYR A 169 -1.74 -7.75 -9.32
CA TYR A 169 -3.01 -8.43 -9.54
C TYR A 169 -4.01 -7.49 -10.21
N ILE A 170 -5.04 -8.07 -10.82
CA ILE A 170 -6.29 -7.34 -11.11
C ILE A 170 -7.21 -7.53 -9.92
N ASP A 171 -7.37 -6.49 -9.10
CA ASP A 171 -8.21 -6.52 -7.92
C ASP A 171 -9.68 -6.23 -8.29
N LEU A 172 -10.54 -7.22 -8.05
CA LEU A 172 -11.99 -7.13 -8.21
C LEU A 172 -12.67 -7.11 -6.84
N PHE A 173 -13.65 -6.23 -6.72
CA PHE A 173 -14.47 -6.04 -5.53
C PHE A 173 -15.93 -6.26 -5.89
N LEU A 174 -16.66 -6.96 -5.01
CA LEU A 174 -18.09 -7.21 -5.18
C LEU A 174 -18.89 -6.30 -4.25
N TRP A 175 -19.95 -5.69 -4.75
CA TRP A 175 -20.75 -4.74 -3.99
C TRP A 175 -22.26 -4.93 -4.19
N GLY A 176 -23.06 -4.65 -3.16
CA GLY A 176 -24.52 -4.73 -3.24
C GLY A 176 -25.08 -6.14 -3.47
N LEU A 177 -24.33 -7.18 -3.10
CA LEU A 177 -24.72 -8.59 -3.24
C LEU A 177 -24.85 -9.26 -1.87
N SER A 178 -25.79 -10.18 -1.73
CA SER A 178 -25.78 -11.15 -0.63
C SER A 178 -24.63 -12.16 -0.80
N PRO A 179 -24.20 -12.86 0.26
CA PRO A 179 -23.18 -13.91 0.16
C PRO A 179 -23.45 -14.96 -0.94
N LYS A 180 -24.70 -15.41 -1.07
CA LYS A 180 -25.09 -16.41 -2.09
C LYS A 180 -25.00 -15.85 -3.50
N GLU A 181 -25.33 -14.59 -3.70
CA GLU A 181 -25.21 -13.92 -5.01
C GLU A 181 -23.74 -13.65 -5.35
N ALA A 182 -22.94 -13.26 -4.35
CA ALA A 182 -21.50 -13.07 -4.50
C ALA A 182 -20.80 -14.37 -4.92
N GLU A 183 -21.12 -15.51 -4.31
CA GLU A 183 -20.62 -16.83 -4.74
C GLU A 183 -20.94 -17.12 -6.21
N LYS A 184 -22.19 -16.90 -6.62
CA LYS A 184 -22.60 -17.07 -8.03
C LYS A 184 -21.81 -16.13 -8.94
N LYS A 185 -21.60 -14.88 -8.53
CA LYS A 185 -20.83 -13.88 -9.28
C LYS A 185 -19.35 -14.28 -9.40
N MET A 186 -18.73 -14.78 -8.34
CA MET A 186 -17.35 -15.30 -8.39
C MET A 186 -17.20 -16.49 -9.34
N ILE A 187 -18.19 -17.38 -9.36
CA ILE A 187 -18.23 -18.51 -10.32
C ILE A 187 -18.36 -17.99 -11.75
N ALA A 188 -19.18 -16.96 -12.00
CA ALA A 188 -19.30 -16.34 -13.32
C ALA A 188 -17.99 -15.70 -13.78
N ILE A 189 -17.34 -14.91 -12.91
CA ILE A 189 -16.01 -14.33 -13.18
C ILE A 189 -14.99 -15.44 -13.49
N TYR A 190 -14.95 -16.50 -12.68
CA TYR A 190 -14.08 -17.64 -12.93
C TYR A 190 -14.31 -18.28 -14.31
N LYS A 191 -15.56 -18.48 -14.71
CA LYS A 191 -15.89 -19.01 -16.04
C LYS A 191 -15.43 -18.07 -17.16
N ALA A 192 -15.58 -16.76 -17.00
CA ALA A 192 -15.09 -15.77 -17.96
C ALA A 192 -13.56 -15.80 -18.09
N VAL A 193 -12.84 -15.94 -16.97
CA VAL A 193 -11.37 -16.09 -16.98
C VAL A 193 -10.97 -17.40 -17.68
N CYS A 194 -11.65 -18.51 -17.39
CA CYS A 194 -11.42 -19.79 -18.07
C CYS A 194 -11.71 -19.72 -19.57
N ALA A 195 -12.73 -19.00 -20.00
CA ALA A 195 -13.02 -18.80 -21.42
C ALA A 195 -11.99 -17.88 -22.10
N SER A 196 -11.42 -16.94 -21.33
CA SER A 196 -10.41 -15.99 -21.81
C SER A 196 -9.02 -16.62 -21.98
N ALA A 197 -8.70 -17.62 -21.16
CA ALA A 197 -7.40 -18.27 -21.10
C ALA A 197 -7.41 -19.63 -21.84
N PRO A 198 -6.46 -19.88 -22.76
CA PRO A 198 -6.37 -21.17 -23.45
C PRO A 198 -5.78 -22.30 -22.59
N TRP A 199 -5.34 -22.00 -21.36
CA TRP A 199 -4.58 -22.89 -20.49
C TRP A 199 -5.33 -23.21 -19.19
N LYS A 200 -4.77 -24.13 -18.38
CA LYS A 200 -5.32 -24.49 -17.07
C LYS A 200 -5.44 -23.25 -16.17
N VAL A 201 -6.59 -23.11 -15.53
CA VAL A 201 -6.88 -22.04 -14.56
C VAL A 201 -7.01 -22.64 -13.18
N THR A 202 -6.27 -22.09 -12.22
CA THR A 202 -6.23 -22.53 -10.82
C THR A 202 -6.54 -21.37 -9.89
N CYS A 203 -7.38 -21.59 -8.89
CA CYS A 203 -7.71 -20.62 -7.85
C CYS A 203 -6.90 -20.88 -6.58
N VAL A 204 -6.57 -19.81 -5.86
CA VAL A 204 -5.91 -19.81 -4.56
C VAL A 204 -6.78 -19.00 -3.58
N ARG A 205 -7.31 -19.65 -2.54
CA ARG A 205 -8.03 -19.01 -1.43
C ARG A 205 -7.06 -18.69 -0.31
N ARG A 206 -6.95 -17.40 0.03
CA ARG A 206 -6.34 -16.89 1.28
C ARG A 206 -7.44 -16.32 2.17
N ALA A 207 -7.15 -15.99 3.43
CA ALA A 207 -8.14 -15.55 4.43
C ALA A 207 -9.15 -14.51 3.92
N LYS A 208 -8.68 -13.49 3.19
CA LYS A 208 -9.51 -12.34 2.75
C LYS A 208 -9.76 -12.28 1.22
N THR A 209 -9.19 -13.19 0.43
CA THR A 209 -9.23 -13.12 -1.04
C THR A 209 -9.24 -14.49 -1.71
N ILE A 210 -9.82 -14.58 -2.91
CA ILE A 210 -9.54 -15.67 -3.86
C ILE A 210 -8.83 -15.09 -5.07
N THR A 211 -7.68 -15.64 -5.43
CA THR A 211 -6.94 -15.25 -6.65
C THR A 211 -7.05 -16.34 -7.70
N ILE A 212 -7.44 -15.96 -8.91
CA ILE A 212 -7.55 -16.82 -10.10
C ILE A 212 -6.25 -16.65 -10.89
N HIS A 213 -5.48 -17.73 -10.97
CA HIS A 213 -4.22 -17.79 -11.69
C HIS A 213 -4.38 -18.57 -12.99
N THR A 214 -3.67 -18.14 -14.01
CA THR A 214 -3.45 -18.88 -15.24
C THR A 214 -2.02 -18.61 -15.72
N THR A 215 -1.61 -19.19 -16.83
CA THR A 215 -0.25 -19.08 -17.33
C THR A 215 0.09 -17.63 -17.73
N TYR A 216 1.37 -17.29 -17.61
CA TYR A 216 1.89 -16.04 -18.15
C TYR A 216 1.60 -15.94 -19.66
N PRO A 217 1.25 -14.77 -20.19
CA PRO A 217 1.32 -13.45 -19.56
C PRO A 217 0.04 -12.93 -18.89
N HIS A 218 -1.00 -13.74 -18.76
CA HIS A 218 -2.25 -13.31 -18.15
C HIS A 218 -2.09 -12.92 -16.68
N ARG A 219 -2.64 -11.74 -16.32
CA ARG A 219 -2.59 -11.26 -14.94
C ARG A 219 -3.51 -12.08 -14.05
N PRO A 220 -3.07 -12.45 -12.83
CA PRO A 220 -3.97 -13.12 -11.90
C PRO A 220 -5.05 -12.15 -11.43
N VAL A 221 -6.29 -12.65 -11.35
CA VAL A 221 -7.48 -11.88 -10.96
C VAL A 221 -7.80 -12.17 -9.51
N ARG A 222 -7.66 -11.18 -8.63
CA ARG A 222 -7.88 -11.32 -7.18
C ARG A 222 -9.23 -10.73 -6.80
N ILE A 223 -10.10 -11.56 -6.26
CA ILE A 223 -11.43 -11.17 -5.79
C ILE A 223 -11.39 -11.01 -4.27
N SER A 224 -11.77 -9.83 -3.78
CA SER A 224 -11.96 -9.60 -2.34
C SER A 224 -13.17 -10.35 -1.82
N LEU A 225 -13.04 -10.94 -0.63
CA LEU A 225 -14.15 -11.67 0.02
C LEU A 225 -14.94 -10.81 0.99
N ARG A 226 -14.52 -9.55 1.18
CA ARG A 226 -15.35 -8.53 1.81
C ARG A 226 -16.44 -8.12 0.82
N LEU A 227 -17.68 -8.15 1.28
CA LEU A 227 -18.81 -7.59 0.55
C LEU A 227 -18.97 -6.12 0.93
N TYR A 228 -19.05 -5.28 -0.08
CA TYR A 228 -19.26 -3.85 0.07
C TYR A 228 -20.71 -3.51 -0.26
N GLN A 229 -21.17 -2.37 0.19
CA GLN A 229 -22.50 -1.84 -0.14
C GLN A 229 -22.47 -1.09 -1.47
N SER A 230 -21.37 -0.39 -1.74
CA SER A 230 -21.26 0.48 -2.90
C SER A 230 -19.82 0.64 -3.40
N PRO A 231 -19.63 1.08 -4.67
CA PRO A 231 -18.33 1.50 -5.19
C PRO A 231 -17.66 2.59 -4.35
N ALA A 232 -18.43 3.54 -3.82
CA ALA A 232 -17.91 4.57 -2.93
C ALA A 232 -17.27 3.99 -1.66
N GLU A 233 -17.88 2.95 -1.06
CA GLU A 233 -17.30 2.27 0.12
C GLU A 233 -15.94 1.66 -0.20
N ILE A 234 -15.82 1.00 -1.35
CA ILE A 234 -14.59 0.34 -1.80
C ILE A 234 -13.46 1.36 -1.89
N ILE A 235 -13.70 2.47 -2.59
CA ILE A 235 -12.67 3.49 -2.86
C ILE A 235 -12.34 4.30 -1.61
N ALA A 236 -13.32 4.65 -0.78
CA ALA A 236 -13.08 5.32 0.49
C ALA A 236 -12.26 4.46 1.48
N GLY A 237 -12.31 3.13 1.34
CA GLY A 237 -11.54 2.19 2.15
C GLY A 237 -10.07 2.04 1.77
N PHE A 238 -9.60 2.66 0.68
CA PHE A 238 -8.22 2.53 0.23
C PHE A 238 -7.26 3.40 1.05
N ASP A 239 -6.14 2.82 1.44
CA ASP A 239 -5.05 3.46 2.19
C ASP A 239 -4.24 4.45 1.34
N MET A 240 -4.13 4.21 0.03
CA MET A 240 -3.23 4.94 -0.87
C MET A 240 -3.99 5.80 -1.89
N ASP A 241 -3.74 7.11 -1.92
CA ASP A 241 -4.41 8.08 -2.80
C ASP A 241 -4.34 7.69 -4.27
N SER A 242 -3.13 7.45 -4.78
CA SER A 242 -2.89 7.12 -6.18
C SER A 242 -3.55 5.81 -6.61
N SER A 243 -4.00 4.98 -5.66
CA SER A 243 -4.70 3.73 -5.96
C SER A 243 -6.22 3.88 -6.06
N CYS A 244 -6.77 5.06 -5.79
CA CYS A 244 -8.22 5.31 -5.71
C CYS A 244 -8.88 5.55 -7.09
N PHE A 245 -8.47 4.74 -8.07
CA PHE A 245 -9.11 4.64 -9.38
C PHE A 245 -9.87 3.34 -9.49
N ALA A 246 -11.04 3.41 -10.13
CA ALA A 246 -11.95 2.28 -10.28
C ALA A 246 -12.44 2.18 -11.73
N TYR A 247 -12.71 0.96 -12.18
CA TYR A 247 -13.29 0.67 -13.48
C TYR A 247 -14.43 -0.35 -13.31
N ASP A 248 -15.62 0.00 -13.77
CA ASP A 248 -16.83 -0.82 -13.63
C ASP A 248 -17.21 -1.58 -14.91
N GLY A 249 -16.29 -1.72 -15.86
CA GLY A 249 -16.59 -2.29 -17.18
C GLY A 249 -17.07 -1.28 -18.22
N THR A 250 -17.40 -0.05 -17.81
CA THR A 250 -17.85 1.00 -18.71
C THR A 250 -17.16 2.34 -18.46
N THR A 251 -16.94 2.70 -17.20
CA THR A 251 -16.54 4.02 -16.77
C THR A 251 -15.35 3.91 -15.81
N VAL A 252 -14.41 4.85 -15.92
CA VAL A 252 -13.29 4.96 -15.00
C VAL A 252 -13.57 6.09 -14.00
N TYR A 253 -13.69 5.72 -12.74
CA TYR A 253 -13.98 6.63 -11.64
C TYR A 253 -12.73 6.96 -10.85
N ALA A 254 -12.74 8.13 -10.21
CA ALA A 254 -11.79 8.53 -9.19
C ALA A 254 -12.48 9.37 -8.11
N ASN A 255 -11.85 9.46 -6.95
CA ASN A 255 -12.16 10.47 -5.93
C ASN A 255 -11.17 11.66 -6.04
N PRO A 256 -11.44 12.79 -5.35
CA PRO A 256 -10.57 13.97 -5.36
C PRO A 256 -9.10 13.69 -5.03
N ARG A 257 -8.81 12.86 -4.02
CA ARG A 257 -7.43 12.55 -3.63
C ARG A 257 -6.67 11.72 -4.67
N ALA A 258 -7.33 10.78 -5.38
CA ALA A 258 -6.69 10.07 -6.50
C ALA A 258 -6.26 11.03 -7.60
N LEU A 259 -7.16 11.95 -7.98
CA LEU A 259 -6.86 12.94 -9.01
C LEU A 259 -5.72 13.86 -8.57
N THR A 260 -5.76 14.38 -7.33
CA THR A 260 -4.68 15.19 -6.76
C THR A 260 -3.34 14.44 -6.76
N ALA A 261 -3.33 13.16 -6.35
CA ALA A 261 -2.12 12.35 -6.30
C ALA A 261 -1.49 12.14 -7.69
N ILE A 262 -2.30 11.90 -8.72
CA ILE A 262 -1.81 11.82 -10.11
C ILE A 262 -1.36 13.19 -10.64
N ILE A 263 -2.07 14.28 -10.35
CA ILE A 263 -1.69 15.62 -10.81
C ILE A 263 -0.30 16.03 -10.29
N ARG A 264 -0.05 15.88 -8.98
CA ARG A 264 1.22 16.30 -8.35
C ARG A 264 2.28 15.19 -8.26
N GLN A 265 1.95 13.97 -8.69
CA GLN A 265 2.79 12.77 -8.51
C GLN A 265 3.18 12.48 -7.06
N ALA A 266 2.23 12.57 -6.12
CA ALA A 266 2.52 12.30 -4.71
C ALA A 266 1.33 11.73 -3.95
N ASN A 267 1.58 10.72 -3.12
CA ASN A 267 0.62 10.20 -2.15
C ASN A 267 0.73 10.98 -0.84
N THR A 268 -0.37 11.52 -0.31
CA THR A 268 -0.37 12.10 1.05
C THR A 268 -0.39 10.97 2.06
N VAL A 269 0.44 11.05 3.09
CA VAL A 269 0.33 10.18 4.26
C VAL A 269 -0.86 10.62 5.12
N ASP A 270 -1.84 9.74 5.24
CA ASP A 270 -2.98 9.89 6.15
C ASP A 270 -3.05 8.65 7.06
N ILE A 271 -2.60 8.81 8.30
CA ILE A 271 -2.53 7.71 9.28
C ILE A 271 -3.92 7.20 9.68
N SER A 272 -4.99 7.99 9.47
CA SER A 272 -6.36 7.52 9.69
C SER A 272 -6.81 6.44 8.69
N ARG A 273 -5.98 6.12 7.69
CA ARG A 273 -6.20 5.10 6.67
C ARG A 273 -5.08 4.06 6.67
N HIS A 274 -4.27 4.03 7.72
CA HIS A 274 -3.12 3.14 7.85
C HIS A 274 -3.56 1.67 7.76
N SER A 275 -3.01 0.95 6.79
CA SER A 275 -3.13 -0.50 6.67
C SER A 275 -1.88 -1.19 7.20
N PRO A 276 -1.93 -2.49 7.57
CA PRO A 276 -0.74 -3.22 8.02
C PRO A 276 0.43 -3.24 7.03
N SER A 277 0.18 -2.91 5.75
CA SER A 277 1.17 -2.88 4.67
C SER A 277 1.50 -1.46 4.18
N PHE A 278 1.07 -0.43 4.91
CA PHE A 278 1.01 0.94 4.41
C PHE A 278 2.36 1.49 3.98
N GLU A 279 3.40 1.37 4.80
CA GLU A 279 4.75 1.88 4.50
C GLU A 279 5.32 1.20 3.24
N TYR A 280 5.08 -0.09 3.09
CA TYR A 280 5.51 -0.84 1.91
C TYR A 280 4.75 -0.43 0.65
N ARG A 281 3.45 -0.19 0.77
CA ARG A 281 2.66 0.31 -0.34
C ARG A 281 3.10 1.71 -0.73
N LEU A 282 3.42 2.58 0.22
CA LEU A 282 4.01 3.89 -0.06
C LEU A 282 5.33 3.76 -0.84
N ALA A 283 6.26 2.93 -0.37
CA ALA A 283 7.53 2.67 -1.08
C ALA A 283 7.32 2.06 -2.48
N LYS A 284 6.43 1.08 -2.61
CA LYS A 284 6.08 0.46 -3.90
C LYS A 284 5.53 1.48 -4.90
N TYR A 285 4.67 2.39 -4.47
CA TYR A 285 4.12 3.42 -5.35
C TYR A 285 5.10 4.56 -5.62
N ALA A 286 6.10 4.79 -4.75
CA ALA A 286 7.24 5.63 -5.08
C ALA A 286 8.01 5.15 -6.30
N LEU A 287 8.23 3.84 -6.42
CA LEU A 287 8.83 3.24 -7.62
C LEU A 287 7.96 3.38 -8.87
N ARG A 288 6.64 3.56 -8.70
CA ARG A 288 5.67 3.82 -9.77
C ARG A 288 5.54 5.31 -10.11
N GLY A 289 6.45 6.14 -9.60
CA GLY A 289 6.49 7.58 -9.91
C GLY A 289 5.57 8.42 -9.04
N PHE A 290 5.35 8.03 -7.77
CA PHE A 290 4.62 8.81 -6.77
C PHE A 290 5.43 8.99 -5.49
N GLN A 291 6.03 10.16 -5.28
CA GLN A 291 6.70 10.43 -4.01
C GLN A 291 5.72 10.39 -2.83
N ILE A 292 6.28 10.29 -1.62
CA ILE A 292 5.51 10.28 -0.39
C ILE A 292 5.48 11.70 0.16
N TYR A 293 4.31 12.29 0.30
CA TYR A 293 4.12 13.62 0.87
C TYR A 293 3.58 13.50 2.30
N ILE A 294 4.26 14.14 3.24
CA ILE A 294 3.93 14.13 4.66
C ILE A 294 3.95 15.60 5.13
N PRO A 295 2.78 16.25 5.23
CA PRO A 295 2.69 17.67 5.63
C PRO A 295 3.37 17.95 6.97
N SER A 296 3.32 16.99 7.89
CA SER A 296 3.88 17.04 9.24
C SER A 296 5.29 16.46 9.36
N LEU A 297 5.99 16.24 8.24
CA LEU A 297 7.38 15.78 8.28
C LEU A 297 8.28 16.86 8.86
N ASP A 298 9.04 16.47 9.86
CA ASP A 298 10.04 17.29 10.52
C ASP A 298 11.34 16.48 10.53
N ARG A 299 12.21 16.80 9.57
CA ARG A 299 13.47 16.07 9.39
C ARG A 299 14.49 16.39 10.48
N ASP A 300 14.37 17.55 11.11
CA ASP A 300 15.32 18.03 12.12
C ASP A 300 15.15 17.27 13.43
N ARG A 301 13.94 16.75 13.69
CA ARG A 301 13.64 15.90 14.85
C ARG A 301 13.95 14.41 14.64
N VAL A 302 14.46 14.00 13.49
CA VAL A 302 14.70 12.57 13.22
C VAL A 302 15.86 12.09 14.08
N LYS A 303 15.57 11.11 14.94
CA LYS A 303 16.55 10.49 15.83
C LYS A 303 17.74 9.94 15.03
N PRO A 304 18.99 10.23 15.42
CA PRO A 304 20.18 9.75 14.70
C PRO A 304 20.25 8.23 14.52
N TRP A 305 19.67 7.45 15.45
CA TRP A 305 19.70 5.98 15.38
C TRP A 305 19.01 5.41 14.13
N VAL A 306 18.04 6.12 13.55
CA VAL A 306 17.36 5.73 12.29
C VAL A 306 18.39 5.55 11.18
N TYR A 307 19.49 6.32 11.21
CA TYR A 307 20.58 6.24 10.26
C TYR A 307 21.80 5.48 10.82
N ASN A 308 21.64 4.61 11.82
CA ASN A 308 22.74 3.77 12.26
C ASN A 308 23.08 2.70 11.18
N PRO A 309 24.31 2.66 10.64
CA PRO A 309 24.72 1.65 9.65
C PRO A 309 24.59 0.21 10.14
N ASN A 310 24.65 0.00 11.46
CA ASN A 310 24.56 -1.31 12.11
C ASN A 310 23.12 -1.73 12.45
N LEU A 311 22.11 -1.05 11.90
CA LEU A 311 20.72 -1.41 12.09
C LEU A 311 20.47 -2.85 11.61
N GLN A 312 19.95 -3.70 12.48
CA GLN A 312 19.73 -5.13 12.18
C GLN A 312 18.30 -5.44 11.70
N HIS A 313 17.30 -4.66 12.11
CA HIS A 313 15.90 -4.91 11.80
C HIS A 313 15.22 -3.63 11.33
N PHE A 314 14.22 -3.76 10.46
CA PHE A 314 13.41 -2.62 10.05
C PHE A 314 12.62 -2.06 11.25
N PRO A 315 12.67 -0.74 11.49
CA PRO A 315 11.83 -0.08 12.48
C PRO A 315 10.39 0.00 11.96
N ASN A 316 9.48 0.57 12.73
CA ASN A 316 8.09 0.75 12.33
C ASN A 316 7.79 2.17 11.82
N GLY A 317 6.61 2.31 11.22
CA GLY A 317 6.02 3.61 10.87
C GLY A 317 6.92 4.52 10.03
N LEU A 318 7.03 5.78 10.46
CA LEU A 318 7.82 6.80 9.75
C LEU A 318 9.30 6.41 9.63
N ALA A 319 9.89 5.84 10.68
CA ALA A 319 11.30 5.46 10.71
C ALA A 319 11.60 4.43 9.60
N LYS A 320 10.65 3.52 9.33
CA LYS A 320 10.78 2.54 8.24
C LYS A 320 10.93 3.22 6.88
N LEU A 321 10.13 4.26 6.62
CA LEU A 321 10.19 4.99 5.36
C LEU A 321 11.50 5.77 5.20
N LEU A 322 12.03 6.33 6.30
CA LEU A 322 13.32 7.03 6.32
C LEU A 322 14.49 6.08 6.09
N VAL A 323 14.46 4.89 6.72
CA VAL A 323 15.45 3.82 6.46
C VAL A 323 15.38 3.38 5.01
N LEU A 324 14.18 3.16 4.46
CA LEU A 324 14.01 2.82 3.05
C LEU A 324 14.60 3.93 2.16
N GLU A 325 14.27 5.20 2.39
CA GLU A 325 14.85 6.34 1.65
C GLU A 325 16.38 6.33 1.67
N LYS A 326 16.98 6.17 2.85
CA LYS A 326 18.43 6.12 2.98
C LYS A 326 19.01 4.92 2.24
N ALA A 327 18.41 3.73 2.34
CA ALA A 327 18.81 2.55 1.59
C ALA A 327 18.69 2.77 0.07
N LEU A 328 17.72 3.54 -0.41
CA LEU A 328 17.59 3.86 -1.84
C LEU A 328 18.70 4.80 -2.33
N THR A 329 19.07 5.79 -1.51
CA THR A 329 20.13 6.74 -1.84
C THR A 329 21.54 6.20 -1.63
N SER A 330 21.70 5.23 -0.72
CA SER A 330 22.97 4.63 -0.32
C SER A 330 22.76 3.13 -0.07
N PRO A 331 22.76 2.30 -1.13
CA PRO A 331 22.39 0.88 -1.06
C PRO A 331 23.17 0.06 -0.03
N ASP A 332 24.46 0.35 0.12
CA ASP A 332 25.36 -0.39 1.02
C ASP A 332 25.40 0.20 2.44
N TYR A 333 24.59 1.22 2.73
CA TYR A 333 24.66 1.93 4.01
C TYR A 333 24.23 1.08 5.20
N TYR A 334 23.18 0.26 5.02
CA TYR A 334 22.67 -0.63 6.06
C TYR A 334 23.11 -2.06 5.79
N TYR A 335 24.39 -2.33 6.02
CA TYR A 335 25.02 -3.61 5.70
C TYR A 335 24.39 -4.81 6.45
N TYR A 336 23.97 -4.59 7.70
CA TYR A 336 23.43 -5.64 8.58
C TYR A 336 21.91 -5.73 8.62
N LEU A 337 21.20 -4.90 7.85
CA LEU A 337 19.75 -4.82 7.93
C LEU A 337 19.11 -6.07 7.34
N ASP A 338 18.32 -6.77 8.17
CA ASP A 338 17.53 -7.90 7.74
C ASP A 338 16.32 -7.42 6.93
N TYR A 339 16.42 -7.58 5.61
CA TYR A 339 15.33 -7.31 4.69
C TYR A 339 14.23 -8.40 4.72
N GLN A 340 14.36 -9.48 5.52
CA GLN A 340 13.37 -10.56 5.64
C GLN A 340 12.45 -10.44 6.88
N ALA A 341 12.76 -9.55 7.83
CA ALA A 341 12.18 -9.50 9.19
C ALA A 341 10.67 -9.20 9.32
N ILE A 342 9.86 -9.24 8.25
CA ILE A 342 8.39 -9.03 8.30
C ILE A 342 7.60 -10.24 7.77
N SER A 343 8.23 -11.40 7.67
CA SER A 343 7.45 -12.64 7.61
C SER A 343 6.95 -13.00 9.01
N PRO A 344 5.67 -13.40 9.21
CA PRO A 344 5.36 -14.32 10.29
C PRO A 344 6.36 -15.47 10.18
N LYS A 345 7.11 -15.75 11.25
CA LYS A 345 8.18 -16.76 11.26
C LYS A 345 7.68 -18.06 10.61
N SER A 346 8.25 -18.44 9.47
CA SER A 346 8.21 -19.82 8.98
C SER A 346 9.63 -20.32 8.92
N ASP A 347 9.97 -21.21 9.84
CA ASP A 347 11.21 -21.99 9.83
C ASP A 347 11.25 -22.82 8.54
N PHE A 348 12.00 -22.42 7.51
CA PHE A 348 12.56 -23.38 6.54
C PHE A 348 13.81 -22.82 5.85
N ASP A 349 14.74 -23.74 5.64
CA ASP A 349 16.14 -23.54 5.25
C ASP A 349 16.35 -22.71 3.99
N SER A 350 17.48 -22.00 4.02
CA SER A 350 18.02 -21.23 2.91
C SER A 350 18.47 -22.14 1.77
N ASP A 351 17.81 -22.07 0.62
CA ASP A 351 18.51 -22.22 -0.64
C ASP A 351 17.85 -21.49 -1.82
N MET A 352 18.72 -20.75 -2.51
CA MET A 352 18.66 -20.28 -3.89
C MET A 352 17.74 -19.13 -4.28
N ALA A 353 18.43 -18.00 -4.49
CA ALA A 353 18.16 -17.03 -5.54
C ALA A 353 17.96 -17.72 -6.90
N SER A 354 16.71 -17.88 -7.30
CA SER A 354 16.25 -17.79 -8.68
C SER A 354 14.74 -17.63 -8.66
N THR A 355 14.26 -16.40 -8.73
CA THR A 355 12.85 -16.07 -8.89
C THR A 355 12.41 -16.47 -10.29
N GLU A 356 12.21 -17.78 -10.52
CA GLU A 356 11.23 -18.19 -11.51
C GLU A 356 9.88 -17.68 -11.00
N LYS A 357 9.55 -16.47 -11.45
CA LYS A 357 8.23 -15.88 -11.42
C LYS A 357 7.18 -16.99 -11.64
N LEU A 358 6.12 -17.06 -10.82
CA LEU A 358 4.98 -17.98 -11.00
C LEU A 358 4.41 -17.91 -12.45
N TYR A 359 4.75 -16.82 -13.11
CA TYR A 359 4.63 -16.54 -14.52
C TYR A 359 5.56 -17.38 -15.42
N GLY A 360 4.98 -18.37 -16.12
CA GLY A 360 5.66 -19.09 -17.21
C GLY A 360 5.64 -20.61 -17.11
N LEU A 361 5.14 -21.16 -16.00
CA LEU A 361 4.96 -22.60 -15.85
C LEU A 361 3.52 -22.99 -16.19
N ASP A 362 3.30 -24.20 -16.71
CA ASP A 362 1.99 -24.85 -16.68
C ASP A 362 1.57 -24.97 -15.21
N LEU A 363 0.66 -24.09 -14.77
CA LEU A 363 0.26 -23.98 -13.36
C LEU A 363 -0.78 -25.04 -13.01
N ASP A 364 -0.37 -25.99 -12.18
CA ASP A 364 -1.26 -26.91 -11.46
C ASP A 364 -1.27 -26.59 -9.95
N ALA A 365 -2.21 -27.20 -9.23
CA ALA A 365 -2.40 -26.93 -7.81
C ALA A 365 -1.18 -27.31 -6.94
N LYS A 366 -0.34 -28.25 -7.40
CA LYS A 366 0.86 -28.72 -6.70
C LYS A 366 2.01 -27.72 -6.85
N LYS A 367 2.28 -27.27 -8.07
CA LYS A 367 3.31 -26.23 -8.35
C LYS A 367 2.97 -24.89 -7.70
N VAL A 368 1.68 -24.51 -7.69
CA VAL A 368 1.21 -23.30 -7.00
C VAL A 368 1.43 -23.39 -5.50
N LYS A 369 1.16 -24.55 -4.88
CA LYS A 369 1.44 -24.76 -3.46
C LYS A 369 2.95 -24.68 -3.16
N GLU A 370 3.79 -25.35 -3.94
CA GLU A 370 5.25 -25.36 -3.77
C GLU A 370 5.85 -23.94 -3.86
N LYS A 371 5.32 -23.10 -4.76
CA LYS A 371 5.74 -21.69 -4.86
C LYS A 371 5.13 -20.78 -3.79
N ILE A 372 3.87 -20.95 -3.38
CA ILE A 372 3.30 -20.13 -2.29
C ILE A 372 4.10 -20.30 -0.98
N SER A 373 4.59 -21.50 -0.69
CA SER A 373 5.51 -21.73 0.44
C SER A 373 6.85 -20.99 0.31
N GLN A 374 7.25 -20.60 -0.90
CA GLN A 374 8.45 -19.79 -1.17
C GLN A 374 8.14 -18.27 -1.23
N GLU A 375 6.93 -17.87 -1.63
CA GLU A 375 6.55 -16.45 -1.78
C GLU A 375 6.28 -15.74 -0.45
N ASP A 376 5.85 -16.46 0.60
CA ASP A 376 5.44 -15.88 1.88
C ASP A 376 6.63 -15.25 2.67
N THR A 377 7.89 -15.53 2.30
CA THR A 377 9.09 -15.01 3.00
C THR A 377 9.95 -14.02 2.19
N THR A 378 9.84 -13.94 0.87
CA THR A 378 10.90 -13.31 0.04
C THR A 378 10.44 -12.22 -0.93
N ASN A 379 9.22 -12.30 -1.49
CA ASN A 379 8.89 -11.62 -2.74
C ASN A 379 8.73 -10.10 -2.70
N MET A 380 8.45 -9.51 -1.54
CA MET A 380 8.26 -8.06 -1.47
C MET A 380 9.60 -7.30 -1.42
N TYR A 381 10.66 -7.92 -0.90
CA TYR A 381 11.96 -7.30 -0.70
C TYR A 381 12.98 -7.62 -1.78
N THR A 382 13.01 -8.86 -2.30
CA THR A 382 13.74 -9.16 -3.54
C THR A 382 13.13 -8.37 -4.70
N GLY A 383 11.80 -8.34 -4.79
CA GLY A 383 11.10 -7.51 -5.78
C GLY A 383 11.40 -6.01 -5.64
N LEU A 384 11.43 -5.46 -4.42
CA LEU A 384 11.81 -4.06 -4.21
C LEU A 384 13.28 -3.84 -4.60
N ARG A 385 14.21 -4.67 -4.12
CA ARG A 385 15.64 -4.63 -4.45
C ARG A 385 15.92 -4.74 -5.96
N ASP A 386 15.27 -5.67 -6.65
CA ASP A 386 15.41 -5.90 -8.09
C ASP A 386 14.79 -4.71 -8.87
N GLN A 387 13.63 -4.21 -8.46
CA GLN A 387 13.00 -3.00 -9.04
C GLN A 387 13.87 -1.76 -8.86
N LEU A 388 14.56 -1.68 -7.73
CA LEU A 388 15.49 -0.59 -7.41
C LEU A 388 16.77 -0.67 -8.21
N ALA A 389 17.32 -1.87 -8.43
CA ALA A 389 18.48 -2.08 -9.29
C ALA A 389 18.22 -1.62 -10.73
N VAL A 390 16.98 -1.75 -11.23
CA VAL A 390 16.57 -1.25 -12.56
C VAL A 390 16.45 0.28 -12.62
N LEU A 391 15.99 0.92 -11.55
CA LEU A 391 15.88 2.38 -11.47
C LEU A 391 17.22 3.06 -11.09
N TRP A 392 18.13 2.31 -10.46
CA TRP A 392 19.40 2.77 -9.92
C TRP A 392 20.47 1.64 -10.01
N PRO A 393 21.33 1.61 -11.05
CA PRO A 393 22.15 0.46 -11.46
C PRO A 393 23.23 -0.09 -10.49
N GLY A 394 23.26 0.32 -9.21
CA GLY A 394 24.35 0.02 -8.26
C GLY A 394 24.00 -0.91 -7.09
N ILE A 395 22.97 -1.76 -7.17
CA ILE A 395 22.33 -2.43 -6.00
C ILE A 395 22.56 -3.97 -5.96
N SER A 396 23.41 -4.53 -6.83
CA SER A 396 23.35 -5.96 -7.14
C SER A 396 23.95 -6.96 -6.14
N GLU A 397 24.67 -6.58 -5.08
CA GLU A 397 25.46 -7.57 -4.30
C GLU A 397 25.29 -7.46 -2.77
N LEU A 398 24.52 -8.40 -2.17
CA LEU A 398 24.46 -8.66 -0.72
C LEU A 398 23.62 -9.92 -0.44
N HIS A 399 24.20 -10.89 0.29
CA HIS A 399 23.60 -12.17 0.70
C HIS A 399 23.86 -12.38 2.21
N GLY A 400 22.92 -13.00 2.94
CA GLY A 400 23.13 -13.43 4.35
C GLY A 400 21.97 -14.28 4.93
N ARG A 401 22.30 -15.25 5.80
CA ARG A 401 21.46 -16.34 6.39
C ARG A 401 21.42 -16.30 7.93
N LEU A 402 20.34 -16.80 8.58
CA LEU A 402 20.25 -17.73 9.76
C LEU A 402 19.06 -17.51 10.72
N ALA A 403 18.59 -18.61 11.35
CA ALA A 403 17.28 -18.84 11.98
C ALA A 403 17.30 -19.09 13.51
N ILE A 404 16.18 -18.84 14.22
CA ILE A 404 15.89 -19.35 15.59
C ILE A 404 14.36 -19.57 15.80
N SER A 405 13.97 -20.79 16.20
CA SER A 405 12.60 -21.30 16.42
C SER A 405 12.06 -21.07 17.85
N ASN A 406 10.74 -21.14 18.07
CA ASN A 406 10.12 -21.18 19.41
C ASN A 406 8.88 -22.13 19.46
N PRO A 407 8.74 -23.05 20.45
CA PRO A 407 7.92 -24.26 20.32
C PRO A 407 6.67 -24.28 21.22
N PHE A 408 5.77 -23.30 21.12
CA PHE A 408 4.51 -23.34 21.86
C PHE A 408 3.35 -22.91 20.96
N TYR A 409 2.36 -23.79 20.77
CA TYR A 409 0.94 -23.60 20.41
C TYR A 409 0.42 -24.69 19.45
N ASP A 410 -0.42 -25.59 19.99
CA ASP A 410 -1.02 -26.76 19.33
C ASP A 410 -2.44 -26.45 18.84
N GLY A 411 -2.54 -25.86 17.65
CA GLY A 411 -3.80 -25.65 16.91
C GLY A 411 -3.55 -25.89 15.42
N HIS A 412 -4.49 -26.53 14.72
CA HIS A 412 -4.36 -26.88 13.30
C HIS A 412 -4.44 -25.64 12.40
N ARG A 413 -3.64 -25.61 11.33
CA ARG A 413 -3.24 -24.38 10.60
C ARG A 413 -3.17 -24.62 9.07
N HIS A 414 -3.94 -23.89 8.28
CA HIS A 414 -3.84 -23.86 6.80
C HIS A 414 -3.32 -22.49 6.32
N ILE A 415 -2.48 -22.44 5.29
CA ILE A 415 -2.04 -21.17 4.64
C ILE A 415 -3.04 -20.77 3.56
N CYS A 416 -3.45 -21.74 2.73
CA CYS A 416 -4.32 -21.51 1.58
C CYS A 416 -4.98 -22.80 1.08
N PHE A 417 -6.06 -22.63 0.29
CA PHE A 417 -6.68 -23.70 -0.51
C PHE A 417 -6.43 -23.47 -1.99
N VAL A 418 -5.97 -24.49 -2.70
CA VAL A 418 -5.68 -24.42 -4.13
C VAL A 418 -6.56 -25.40 -4.91
N GLY A 419 -7.22 -24.94 -5.98
CA GLY A 419 -8.09 -25.78 -6.80
C GLY A 419 -9.02 -24.98 -7.73
N SER A 420 -10.20 -25.52 -8.04
CA SER A 420 -11.23 -24.76 -8.78
C SER A 420 -11.93 -23.73 -7.88
N MET A 421 -12.59 -22.73 -8.48
CA MET A 421 -13.37 -21.73 -7.73
C MET A 421 -14.38 -22.39 -6.78
N ARG A 422 -15.08 -23.44 -7.23
CA ARG A 422 -16.05 -24.18 -6.39
C ARG A 422 -15.39 -24.86 -5.19
N LYS A 423 -14.14 -25.33 -5.30
CA LYS A 423 -13.39 -25.87 -4.16
C LYS A 423 -12.97 -24.76 -3.20
N CYS A 424 -12.47 -23.63 -3.73
CA CYS A 424 -12.05 -22.46 -2.95
C CYS A 424 -13.19 -21.73 -2.21
N LEU A 425 -14.44 -21.92 -2.62
CA LEU A 425 -15.62 -21.34 -1.98
C LEU A 425 -16.24 -22.22 -0.88
N ARG A 426 -15.85 -23.50 -0.76
CA ARG A 426 -16.40 -24.38 0.29
C ARG A 426 -15.90 -23.99 1.68
N PRO A 427 -16.69 -24.23 2.74
CA PRO A 427 -16.21 -24.19 4.11
C PRO A 427 -14.95 -25.04 4.23
N SER A 428 -13.92 -24.44 4.81
CA SER A 428 -12.56 -24.96 4.81
C SER A 428 -12.38 -26.15 5.75
N CYS A 429 -13.15 -26.21 6.85
CA CYS A 429 -13.11 -27.28 7.84
C CYS A 429 -14.49 -27.43 8.53
N GLU A 430 -15.17 -28.56 8.36
CA GLU A 430 -16.26 -29.00 9.24
C GLU A 430 -15.76 -30.28 9.94
N ASN A 431 -15.41 -30.16 11.24
CA ASN A 431 -14.96 -31.23 12.16
C ASN A 431 -13.50 -31.71 12.11
N GLN A 432 -13.08 -32.26 13.27
CA GLN A 432 -11.74 -32.63 13.75
C GLN A 432 -10.96 -33.69 12.91
N ASP A 433 -11.38 -34.00 11.68
CA ASP A 433 -10.83 -35.08 10.84
C ASP A 433 -10.11 -34.55 9.58
N CYS A 434 -9.33 -33.46 9.70
CA CYS A 434 -8.59 -32.90 8.57
C CYS A 434 -7.41 -33.79 8.12
N ASP A 435 -7.00 -34.77 8.92
CA ASP A 435 -5.94 -35.74 8.55
C ASP A 435 -6.43 -36.83 7.57
N ARG A 436 -7.74 -36.92 7.30
CA ARG A 436 -8.33 -37.98 6.47
C ARG A 436 -8.86 -37.53 5.12
N HIS A 437 -8.85 -36.23 4.82
CA HIS A 437 -9.24 -35.75 3.50
C HIS A 437 -8.09 -36.01 2.53
N GLN A 438 -8.13 -37.17 1.87
CA GLN A 438 -7.27 -37.47 0.73
C GLN A 438 -7.39 -36.32 -0.28
N ALA A 439 -6.30 -35.57 -0.44
CA ALA A 439 -6.15 -34.62 -1.51
C ALA A 439 -6.43 -35.35 -2.83
N THR A 440 -7.55 -35.01 -3.48
CA THR A 440 -7.75 -35.43 -4.89
C THR A 440 -6.63 -34.82 -5.73
N GLU A 441 -6.23 -35.47 -6.84
CA GLU A 441 -5.12 -35.01 -7.70
C GLU A 441 -5.20 -33.51 -8.10
N ASP A 442 -6.42 -32.95 -8.11
CA ASP A 442 -6.71 -31.54 -8.44
C ASP A 442 -6.86 -30.59 -7.24
N SER A 443 -6.35 -30.93 -6.06
CA SER A 443 -6.43 -30.06 -4.88
C SER A 443 -5.25 -30.28 -3.96
N VAL A 444 -4.61 -29.21 -3.51
CA VAL A 444 -3.51 -29.33 -2.54
C VAL A 444 -3.69 -28.34 -1.39
N LEU A 445 -3.51 -28.84 -0.17
CA LEU A 445 -3.59 -28.08 1.08
C LEU A 445 -2.22 -27.47 1.41
N GLY A 446 -2.12 -26.15 1.58
CA GLY A 446 -0.94 -25.52 2.17
C GLY A 446 -1.04 -25.51 3.71
N LYS A 447 -0.05 -26.05 4.44
CA LYS A 447 -0.03 -26.05 5.92
C LYS A 447 0.74 -24.83 6.44
N GLY A 448 0.21 -24.13 7.46
CA GLY A 448 0.86 -22.98 8.10
C GLY A 448 -0.12 -21.93 8.67
N VAL A 449 0.42 -20.94 9.40
CA VAL A 449 -0.29 -20.16 10.43
C VAL A 449 -1.35 -19.22 9.87
N SER A 450 -2.62 -19.49 10.20
CA SER A 450 -3.70 -18.51 10.11
C SER A 450 -4.85 -18.97 11.01
N ASP A 451 -5.37 -18.05 11.80
CA ASP A 451 -6.65 -18.22 12.48
C ASP A 451 -7.78 -18.43 11.46
N GLN A 452 -8.83 -19.09 11.94
CA GLN A 452 -10.00 -19.64 11.22
C GLN A 452 -10.33 -18.98 9.87
N PHE A 453 -10.36 -19.79 8.81
CA PHE A 453 -10.84 -19.40 7.49
C PHE A 453 -12.36 -19.30 7.50
N THR A 454 -12.89 -18.09 7.60
CA THR A 454 -14.32 -17.84 7.41
C THR A 454 -14.65 -17.82 5.92
N THR A 455 -15.76 -18.50 5.54
CA THR A 455 -16.50 -18.24 4.30
C THR A 455 -16.95 -16.78 4.26
N PHE A 456 -17.65 -16.31 3.20
CA PHE A 456 -18.23 -14.97 3.19
C PHE A 456 -18.87 -14.67 4.56
N PRO A 457 -18.37 -13.67 5.31
CA PRO A 457 -18.72 -13.54 6.71
C PRO A 457 -20.24 -13.36 6.83
N SER A 458 -20.89 -14.28 7.54
CA SER A 458 -22.32 -14.25 7.85
C SER A 458 -22.64 -13.23 8.96
N SER A 459 -21.62 -12.68 9.61
CA SER A 459 -21.71 -11.68 10.66
C SER A 459 -20.78 -10.50 10.37
N VAL A 460 -21.21 -9.32 10.81
CA VAL A 460 -20.70 -7.98 10.44
C VAL A 460 -19.20 -7.79 10.76
N PRO A 461 -18.31 -7.66 9.77
CA PRO A 461 -16.94 -7.21 9.97
C PRO A 461 -16.86 -5.73 9.58
N GLY A 462 -16.95 -4.85 10.58
CA GLY A 462 -16.84 -3.39 10.42
C GLY A 462 -15.88 -2.71 11.40
N ALA A 463 -15.36 -3.44 12.40
CA ALA A 463 -14.50 -2.85 13.43
C ALA A 463 -12.99 -2.99 13.15
N GLU A 464 -12.56 -3.95 12.32
CA GLU A 464 -11.14 -4.32 12.22
C GLU A 464 -10.26 -3.36 11.37
N SER A 465 -10.84 -2.38 10.70
CA SER A 465 -10.12 -1.44 9.81
C SER A 465 -10.15 0.01 10.29
N LEU A 466 -10.72 0.28 11.47
CA LEU A 466 -10.90 1.64 12.01
C LEU A 466 -10.12 1.86 13.32
N ALA A 467 -9.08 1.07 13.59
CA ALA A 467 -8.11 1.44 14.59
C ALA A 467 -7.33 2.65 14.05
N TYR A 468 -7.70 3.85 14.47
CA TYR A 468 -6.96 5.06 14.19
C TYR A 468 -5.61 4.95 14.89
N ALA A 469 -4.55 4.62 14.15
CA ALA A 469 -3.21 4.87 14.62
C ALA A 469 -3.05 6.40 14.77
N ARG A 470 -2.50 6.83 15.90
CA ARG A 470 -2.18 8.25 16.12
C ARG A 470 -0.90 8.57 15.36
N PHE A 471 -0.83 9.76 14.75
CA PHE A 471 0.38 10.19 14.04
C PHE A 471 1.59 10.15 14.98
N GLU A 472 1.42 10.53 16.25
CA GLU A 472 2.45 10.47 17.27
C GLU A 472 2.99 9.06 17.44
N ALA A 473 2.11 8.05 17.56
CA ALA A 473 2.51 6.65 17.69
C ALA A 473 3.23 6.14 16.41
N TRP A 474 2.77 6.55 15.24
CA TRP A 474 3.38 6.19 13.96
C TRP A 474 4.77 6.82 13.75
N ALA A 475 4.99 8.02 14.29
CA ALA A 475 6.23 8.77 14.21
C ALA A 475 7.17 8.57 15.42
N GLN A 476 6.72 7.90 16.47
CA GLN A 476 7.41 7.79 17.77
C GLN A 476 8.84 7.21 17.65
N GLU A 477 9.01 6.15 16.85
CA GLU A 477 10.33 5.56 16.62
C GLU A 477 11.26 6.52 15.85
N ALA A 478 10.70 7.39 14.99
CA ALA A 478 11.47 8.29 14.15
C ALA A 478 11.90 9.57 14.86
N TYR A 479 11.06 10.14 15.73
CA TYR A 479 11.26 11.49 16.27
C TYR A 479 11.76 11.52 17.71
N GLU A 480 12.61 12.49 18.01
CA GLU A 480 12.94 12.92 19.38
C GLU A 480 11.68 13.40 20.10
N ASP A 481 11.58 13.08 21.39
CA ASP A 481 10.48 13.53 22.22
C ASP A 481 10.60 15.05 22.40
N ARG A 482 9.47 15.76 22.34
CA ARG A 482 9.48 17.25 22.37
C ARG A 482 10.12 17.82 23.65
N GLU A 483 10.21 17.04 24.73
CA GLU A 483 10.83 17.45 26.00
C GLU A 483 12.37 17.34 26.00
N GLU A 484 12.97 16.56 25.08
CA GLU A 484 14.44 16.41 24.99
C GLU A 484 15.08 17.53 24.15
N VAL A 485 14.35 18.08 23.17
CA VAL A 485 14.87 19.10 22.25
C VAL A 485 15.11 20.45 22.95
N ASP A 486 14.30 20.79 23.96
CA ASP A 486 14.48 22.01 24.76
C ASP A 486 15.60 21.89 25.83
N ASN A 487 16.15 20.69 26.05
CA ASN A 487 17.18 20.42 27.07
C ASN A 487 18.58 20.16 26.50
N ASN A 488 18.73 20.02 25.18
CA ASN A 488 20.02 19.70 24.54
C ASN A 488 20.75 20.93 24.03
N ASP A 489 21.09 21.86 24.93
CA ASP A 489 22.19 22.80 24.74
C ASP A 489 23.50 22.09 25.15
N TYR A 490 23.92 21.09 24.37
CA TYR A 490 25.13 20.33 24.66
C TYR A 490 26.38 21.04 24.14
N HIS A 491 27.14 21.60 25.09
CA HIS A 491 28.54 21.98 24.92
C HIS A 491 29.35 20.85 24.24
N ILE A 492 29.94 21.16 23.10
CA ILE A 492 30.92 20.33 22.42
C ILE A 492 32.20 20.32 23.27
N HIS A 493 32.44 19.25 24.02
CA HIS A 493 33.78 18.95 24.52
C HIS A 493 34.46 17.99 23.54
N GLY A 494 35.44 18.53 22.79
CA GLY A 494 36.39 17.73 22.03
C GLY A 494 37.29 16.88 22.96
N PRO A 495 37.96 15.86 22.42
CA PRO A 495 38.79 14.96 23.22
C PRO A 495 40.02 15.72 23.75
N VAL A 496 40.13 15.84 25.07
CA VAL A 496 41.32 16.37 25.73
C VAL A 496 42.36 15.24 25.82
N ILE A 497 43.52 15.52 25.24
CA ILE A 497 44.75 14.74 25.32
C ILE A 497 45.23 14.76 26.78
N LEU A 498 45.51 13.57 27.33
CA LEU A 498 46.19 13.40 28.60
C LEU A 498 47.66 13.80 28.42
N ASP A 499 48.15 14.71 29.27
CA ASP A 499 49.55 14.82 29.64
C ASP A 499 49.66 15.38 31.07
N ASP A 500 50.77 15.03 31.68
CA ASP A 500 51.07 14.89 33.10
C ASP A 500 51.14 16.18 33.96
N ASP A 501 51.18 15.91 35.27
CA ASP A 501 51.96 16.58 36.32
C ASP A 501 51.28 17.53 37.34
N GLU A 502 51.51 17.11 38.59
CA GLU A 502 51.83 17.88 39.80
C GLU A 502 50.76 18.62 40.62
N SER A 503 50.48 17.98 41.77
CA SER A 503 50.66 18.53 43.13
C SER A 503 49.54 19.34 43.82
N ASP A 504 49.33 18.88 45.06
CA ASP A 504 49.05 19.60 46.31
C ASP A 504 47.66 20.18 46.64
N ASP A 505 47.11 19.50 47.66
CA ASP A 505 46.72 20.04 48.96
C ASP A 505 45.34 20.69 49.18
N SER A 506 44.60 19.96 50.03
CA SER A 506 44.06 20.41 51.32
C SER A 506 42.54 20.62 51.44
N ASN A 507 42.00 19.90 52.44
CA ASN A 507 40.93 20.23 53.39
C ASN A 507 39.70 21.02 52.88
N GLY A 508 38.46 20.59 53.06
CA GLY A 508 37.89 19.81 54.17
C GLY A 508 36.73 20.59 54.78
N SER A 509 35.56 19.93 54.90
CA SER A 509 34.45 20.22 55.84
C SER A 509 33.75 21.60 55.66
N GLU A 510 32.47 21.86 55.91
CA GLU A 510 31.37 21.21 56.64
C GLU A 510 30.12 22.13 56.52
N TYR A 511 28.91 21.55 56.71
CA TYR A 511 27.64 22.14 57.23
C TYR A 511 27.12 23.50 56.70
N ALA A 512 25.83 23.82 56.67
CA ALA A 512 24.54 23.16 56.67
C ALA A 512 23.48 24.28 56.69
N ASP A 513 22.25 23.88 56.38
CA ASP A 513 21.01 24.32 57.00
C ASP A 513 20.08 25.40 56.40
N ALA A 514 18.80 24.98 56.50
CA ALA A 514 17.53 25.70 56.64
C ALA A 514 16.95 26.30 55.35
N VAL A 515 15.96 25.69 54.68
CA VAL A 515 14.58 25.34 55.13
C VAL A 515 13.85 26.52 55.77
N SER A 516 12.85 27.07 55.07
CA SER A 516 11.44 27.09 55.52
C SER A 516 10.55 27.89 54.55
N ARG A 517 9.52 27.20 54.02
CA ARG A 517 8.06 27.54 53.98
C ARG A 517 7.68 28.96 53.53
N THR A 518 6.63 29.22 52.75
CA THR A 518 5.30 28.59 52.78
C THR A 518 4.49 29.09 51.57
N SER A 519 3.68 28.21 51.01
CA SER A 519 2.65 28.48 50.02
C SER A 519 1.36 29.01 50.67
N ALA A 520 0.70 30.01 50.05
CA ALA A 520 -0.76 30.19 49.98
C ALA A 520 -1.04 31.37 49.04
N GLN A 521 -1.55 31.16 47.81
CA GLN A 521 -2.96 31.05 47.42
C GLN A 521 -3.78 32.35 47.50
N LEU A 522 -4.39 32.65 46.34
CA LEU A 522 -5.72 33.22 46.09
C LEU A 522 -5.89 34.74 45.92
N GLN A 523 -6.13 35.07 44.64
CA GLN A 523 -7.31 35.76 44.06
C GLN A 523 -7.42 37.29 44.07
N LEU A 524 -7.75 37.77 42.85
CA LEU A 524 -8.39 39.04 42.43
C LEU A 524 -7.44 40.25 42.46
N ASP A 525 -7.26 41.03 41.38
CA ASP A 525 -8.15 41.39 40.27
C ASP A 525 -7.60 41.11 38.86
#